data_AF-F2QM14-F1
#
_entry.id   AF-F2QM14-F1
#
_cell.length_a   1.000
_cell.length_b   1.000
_cell.length_c   1.000
_cell.angle_alpha   90.00
_cell.angle_beta   90.00
_cell.angle_gamma   90.00
#
_symmetry.space_group_name_H-M   'P 1'
#
loop_
_entity.id
_entity.type
_entity.pdbx_description
1 polymer ?
#
loop_
_entity_poly.entity_id
_entity_poly.type
_entity_poly.pdbx_seq_one_letter_code
_entity_poly.pdbx_strand_id
1 'polypeptide(L)'
;MLRRLIRPIWRLPRAPKVQSIRHNSTLNEEYLDTKNLPMRWEKMEKEAQEEIIDHLSDLQDESWKKLSPDNKRACYYLAYGEWGPRNKQTMTVPEVVFKLITSGILFIVLGVTAVNYAIDKEKKEQLESGSNQSAAQVT
;
A
#
# COMPACT_ATOMS: atom_id res chain seq x y z
N MET A 1 -65.05 44.98 7.97
CA MET A 1 -65.55 43.60 7.79
C MET A 1 -65.20 43.21 6.36
N LEU A 2 -64.54 42.11 5.96
CA LEU A 2 -64.38 40.75 6.46
C LEU A 2 -62.98 40.22 6.02
N ARG A 3 -62.17 39.71 6.95
CA ARG A 3 -61.84 38.28 7.21
C ARG A 3 -61.03 37.59 6.10
N ARG A 4 -59.72 37.47 6.36
CA ARG A 4 -58.72 36.67 5.64
C ARG A 4 -59.04 35.17 5.75
N LEU A 5 -59.07 34.48 4.62
CA LEU A 5 -59.21 33.03 4.53
C LEU A 5 -57.84 32.36 4.73
N ILE A 6 -57.62 31.78 5.91
CA ILE A 6 -56.47 30.91 6.19
C ILE A 6 -56.99 29.48 6.17
N ARG A 7 -56.53 28.65 5.22
CA ARG A 7 -56.80 27.22 5.21
C ARG A 7 -55.76 26.50 6.08
N PRO A 8 -56.16 25.58 6.99
CA PRO A 8 -55.19 24.80 7.74
C PRO A 8 -54.58 23.71 6.85
N ILE A 9 -53.27 23.59 6.89
CA ILE A 9 -52.50 22.53 6.23
C ILE A 9 -52.61 21.27 7.10
N TRP A 10 -53.36 20.28 6.65
CA TRP A 10 -53.38 18.96 7.28
C TRP A 10 -52.05 18.25 7.00
N ARG A 11 -51.19 18.14 8.02
CA ARG A 11 -49.98 17.31 7.95
C ARG A 11 -50.38 15.86 8.23
N LEU A 12 -50.29 15.00 7.22
CA LEU A 12 -50.45 13.56 7.40
C LEU A 12 -49.33 13.03 8.30
N PRO A 13 -49.63 12.09 9.23
CA PRO A 13 -48.60 11.43 10.01
C PRO A 13 -47.70 10.63 9.07
N ARG A 14 -46.39 10.86 9.13
CA ARG A 14 -45.41 10.03 8.41
C ARG A 14 -45.48 8.63 9.01
N ALA A 15 -45.83 7.64 8.19
CA ALA A 15 -45.72 6.24 8.58
C ALA A 15 -44.29 5.97 9.06
N PRO A 16 -44.09 5.23 10.17
CA PRO A 16 -42.76 4.85 10.60
C PRO A 16 -42.13 3.98 9.49
N LYS A 17 -40.96 4.38 9.02
CA LYS A 17 -40.15 3.58 8.11
C LYS A 17 -39.75 2.32 8.88
N VAL A 18 -40.49 1.23 8.67
CA VAL A 18 -40.13 -0.10 9.17
C VAL A 18 -38.76 -0.42 8.59
N GLN A 19 -37.71 -0.19 9.37
CA GLN A 19 -36.39 -0.67 9.05
C GLN A 19 -36.49 -2.18 9.18
N SER A 20 -36.48 -2.90 8.05
CA SER A 20 -36.31 -4.34 8.09
C SER A 20 -34.96 -4.60 8.74
N ILE A 21 -34.96 -4.95 10.03
CA ILE A 21 -33.82 -5.54 10.69
C ILE A 21 -33.54 -6.80 9.88
N ARG A 22 -32.49 -6.78 9.07
CA ARG A 22 -32.00 -7.99 8.43
C ARG A 22 -31.51 -8.87 9.58
N HIS A 23 -32.33 -9.83 9.99
CA HIS A 23 -31.85 -10.95 10.76
C HIS A 23 -30.85 -11.67 9.86
N ASN A 24 -29.55 -11.56 10.18
CA ASN A 24 -28.57 -12.49 9.67
C ASN A 24 -29.01 -13.86 10.19
N SER A 25 -29.49 -14.72 9.30
CA SER A 25 -29.82 -16.11 9.59
C SER A 25 -28.54 -16.82 10.04
N THR A 26 -28.36 -16.96 11.35
CA THR A 26 -27.27 -17.70 12.00
C THR A 26 -27.54 -19.21 12.00
N LEU A 27 -28.14 -19.75 10.94
CA LEU A 27 -28.48 -21.16 10.87
C LEU A 27 -28.03 -21.66 9.50
N ASN A 28 -26.92 -22.40 9.53
CA ASN A 28 -26.25 -23.11 8.45
C ASN A 28 -25.17 -22.28 7.74
N GLU A 29 -23.93 -22.47 8.21
CA GLU A 29 -22.69 -22.76 7.44
C GLU A 29 -21.49 -22.26 8.24
N GLU A 30 -21.28 -22.85 9.42
CA GLU A 30 -20.07 -22.68 10.22
C GLU A 30 -19.16 -23.85 9.85
N TYR A 31 -18.25 -23.63 8.90
CA TYR A 31 -17.11 -24.54 8.75
C TYR A 31 -15.80 -23.78 8.86
N LEU A 32 -15.67 -22.58 8.26
CA LEU A 32 -14.50 -21.72 8.48
C LEU A 32 -14.90 -20.23 8.50
N ASP A 33 -14.33 -19.47 9.44
CA ASP A 33 -14.53 -18.03 9.48
C ASP A 33 -13.79 -17.37 8.31
N THR A 34 -14.52 -16.74 7.41
CA THR A 34 -14.02 -15.99 6.24
C THR A 34 -14.12 -14.47 6.43
N LYS A 35 -14.61 -13.99 7.57
CA LYS A 35 -14.81 -12.56 7.85
C LYS A 35 -13.49 -11.81 7.96
N ASN A 36 -13.39 -10.66 7.31
CA ASN A 36 -12.19 -9.81 7.35
C ASN A 36 -10.91 -10.54 6.90
N LEU A 37 -11.03 -11.51 5.98
CA LEU A 37 -9.90 -12.25 5.41
C LEU A 37 -8.71 -11.35 4.99
N PRO A 38 -8.89 -10.18 4.35
CA PRO A 38 -7.76 -9.34 3.92
C PRO A 38 -6.83 -8.89 5.03
N MET A 39 -7.33 -8.71 6.25
CA MET A 39 -6.54 -8.19 7.37
C MET A 39 -5.70 -9.26 8.06
N ARG A 40 -6.13 -10.52 7.97
CA ARG A 40 -5.49 -11.65 8.64
C ARG A 40 -4.71 -12.56 7.71
N TRP A 41 -5.02 -12.57 6.41
CA TRP A 41 -4.45 -13.50 5.44
C TRP A 41 -2.93 -13.65 5.56
N GLU A 42 -2.19 -12.54 5.57
CA GLU A 42 -0.72 -12.56 5.64
C GLU A 42 -0.16 -13.04 6.98
N LYS A 43 -0.95 -12.98 8.05
CA LYS A 43 -0.55 -13.38 9.41
C LYS A 43 -0.92 -14.84 9.72
N MET A 44 -1.73 -15.46 8.87
CA MET A 44 -2.17 -16.83 9.05
C MET A 44 -1.05 -17.82 8.71
N GLU A 45 -1.11 -18.98 9.36
CA GLU A 45 -0.27 -20.12 8.99
C GLU A 45 -0.68 -20.65 7.60
N LYS A 46 0.29 -21.20 6.87
CA LYS A 46 0.07 -21.69 5.50
C LYS A 46 -0.96 -22.81 5.44
N GLU A 47 -0.96 -23.72 6.40
CA GLU A 47 -1.94 -24.81 6.48
C GLU A 47 -3.38 -24.27 6.61
N ALA A 48 -3.57 -23.26 7.47
CA ALA A 48 -4.88 -22.60 7.61
C ALA A 48 -5.27 -21.78 6.38
N GLN A 49 -4.30 -21.24 5.62
CA GLN A 49 -4.59 -20.58 4.34
C GLN A 49 -5.06 -21.61 3.29
N GLU A 50 -4.42 -22.77 3.22
CA GLU A 50 -4.79 -23.87 2.31
C GLU A 50 -6.20 -24.40 2.64
N GLU A 51 -6.50 -24.63 3.91
CA GLU A 51 -7.84 -25.08 4.35
C GLU A 51 -8.96 -24.11 3.93
N ILE A 52 -8.71 -22.80 4.04
CA ILE A 52 -9.66 -21.77 3.57
C ILE A 52 -9.79 -21.78 2.04
N ILE A 53 -8.71 -22.00 1.31
CA ILE A 53 -8.74 -22.06 -0.16
C ILE A 53 -9.58 -23.24 -0.61
N ASP A 54 -9.36 -24.42 -0.03
CA ASP A 54 -10.09 -25.64 -0.37
C ASP A 54 -11.58 -25.47 -0.04
N HIS A 55 -11.90 -24.97 1.16
CA HIS A 55 -13.28 -24.68 1.54
C HIS A 55 -13.98 -23.68 0.62
N LEU A 56 -13.29 -22.60 0.22
CA LEU A 56 -13.84 -21.63 -0.73
C LEU A 56 -13.95 -22.20 -2.15
N SER A 57 -13.14 -23.19 -2.51
CA SER A 57 -13.21 -23.88 -3.81
C SER A 57 -14.48 -24.75 -3.87
N ASP A 58 -14.72 -25.55 -2.83
CA ASP A 58 -15.93 -26.38 -2.72
C ASP A 58 -17.21 -25.53 -2.82
N LEU A 59 -17.20 -24.37 -2.15
CA LEU A 59 -18.32 -23.42 -2.20
C LEU A 59 -18.49 -22.73 -3.57
N GLN A 60 -17.44 -22.64 -4.38
CA GLN A 60 -17.49 -22.04 -5.71
C GLN A 60 -18.06 -23.00 -6.77
N ASP A 61 -17.93 -24.31 -6.55
CA ASP A 61 -18.55 -25.34 -7.38
C ASP A 61 -20.08 -25.36 -7.24
N GLU A 62 -20.59 -24.87 -6.10
CA GLU A 62 -22.01 -24.72 -5.85
C GLU A 62 -22.65 -23.48 -6.51
N SER A 63 -23.96 -23.27 -6.26
CA SER A 63 -24.66 -22.10 -6.78
C SER A 63 -24.22 -20.80 -6.10
N TRP A 64 -23.64 -19.89 -6.88
CA TRP A 64 -23.18 -18.56 -6.43
C TRP A 64 -24.29 -17.67 -5.85
N LYS A 65 -25.56 -18.01 -6.08
CA LYS A 65 -26.70 -17.29 -5.49
C LYS A 65 -26.86 -17.59 -3.99
N LYS A 66 -26.47 -18.79 -3.55
CA LYS A 66 -26.57 -19.23 -2.15
C LYS A 66 -25.37 -18.79 -1.32
N LEU A 67 -24.24 -18.49 -1.96
CA LEU A 67 -23.01 -18.10 -1.28
C LEU A 67 -23.18 -16.80 -0.47
N SER A 68 -22.76 -16.87 0.81
CA SER A 68 -22.76 -15.75 1.76
C SER A 68 -22.02 -14.53 1.20
N PRO A 69 -22.48 -13.30 1.48
CA PRO A 69 -21.80 -12.08 1.03
C PRO A 69 -20.35 -11.98 1.53
N ASP A 70 -20.04 -12.53 2.71
CA ASP A 70 -18.68 -12.53 3.26
C ASP A 70 -17.78 -13.51 2.51
N ASN A 71 -18.28 -14.71 2.18
CA ASN A 71 -17.55 -15.68 1.35
C ASN A 71 -17.29 -15.13 -0.06
N LYS A 72 -18.23 -14.41 -0.65
CA LYS A 72 -18.02 -13.73 -1.94
C LYS A 72 -16.88 -12.72 -1.89
N ARG A 73 -16.79 -11.95 -0.81
CA ARG A 73 -15.69 -10.99 -0.60
C ARG A 73 -14.36 -11.69 -0.39
N ALA A 74 -14.37 -12.80 0.35
CA ALA A 74 -13.20 -13.64 0.56
C ALA A 74 -12.69 -14.25 -0.76
N CYS A 75 -13.57 -14.83 -1.58
CA CYS A 75 -13.25 -15.33 -2.92
C CYS A 75 -12.67 -14.21 -3.80
N TYR A 76 -13.26 -13.02 -3.78
CA TYR A 76 -12.74 -11.87 -4.53
C TYR A 76 -11.34 -11.48 -4.07
N TYR A 77 -11.09 -11.44 -2.75
CA TYR A 77 -9.77 -11.14 -2.20
C TYR A 77 -8.74 -12.24 -2.53
N LEU A 78 -9.11 -13.52 -2.48
CA LEU A 78 -8.22 -14.59 -2.90
C LEU A 78 -7.90 -14.46 -4.39
N ALA A 79 -8.90 -14.20 -5.23
CA ALA A 79 -8.72 -14.08 -6.67
C ALA A 79 -7.96 -12.82 -7.10
N TYR A 80 -8.13 -11.67 -6.44
CA TYR A 80 -7.61 -10.36 -6.90
C TYR A 80 -6.96 -9.49 -5.82
N GLY A 81 -6.87 -9.97 -4.59
CA GLY A 81 -6.33 -9.21 -3.46
C GLY A 81 -4.82 -9.00 -3.54
N GLU A 82 -4.37 -8.04 -2.74
CA GLU A 82 -2.96 -7.73 -2.54
C GLU A 82 -2.33 -8.80 -1.62
N TRP A 83 -2.03 -9.96 -2.17
CA TRP A 83 -1.31 -11.03 -1.49
C TRP A 83 -0.38 -11.76 -2.47
N GLY A 84 0.60 -12.48 -1.93
CA GLY A 84 1.58 -13.20 -2.73
C GLY A 84 2.37 -12.27 -3.66
N PRO A 85 2.61 -12.64 -4.94
CA PRO A 85 3.34 -11.81 -5.90
C PRO A 85 2.68 -10.46 -6.22
N ARG A 86 1.39 -10.32 -5.94
CA ARG A 86 0.62 -9.10 -6.20
C ARG A 86 0.64 -8.13 -5.06
N ASN A 87 1.12 -8.55 -3.89
CA ASN A 87 1.43 -7.58 -2.85
C ASN A 87 2.61 -6.73 -3.36
N LYS A 88 2.37 -5.43 -3.52
CA LYS A 88 3.41 -4.46 -3.81
C LYS A 88 4.34 -4.44 -2.61
N GLN A 89 5.40 -5.24 -2.67
CA GLN A 89 6.43 -5.26 -1.63
C GLN A 89 6.93 -3.83 -1.46
N THR A 90 6.46 -3.19 -0.38
CA THR A 90 7.02 -1.93 0.05
C THR A 90 8.39 -2.24 0.62
N MET A 91 9.39 -1.41 0.28
CA MET A 91 10.74 -1.64 0.78
C MET A 91 10.68 -1.75 2.29
N THR A 92 11.25 -2.83 2.81
CA THR A 92 11.31 -3.02 4.26
C THR A 92 12.15 -1.89 4.87
N VAL A 93 11.85 -1.48 6.10
CA VAL A 93 12.61 -0.41 6.79
C VAL A 93 14.13 -0.66 6.75
N PRO A 94 14.63 -1.89 7.00
CA PRO A 94 16.07 -2.17 6.90
C PRO A 94 16.62 -1.96 5.48
N GLU A 95 15.86 -2.31 4.45
CA GLU A 95 16.26 -2.15 3.06
C GLU A 95 16.33 -0.69 2.64
N VAL A 96 15.39 0.14 3.11
CA VAL A 96 15.41 1.59 2.91
C VAL A 96 16.65 2.20 3.58
N VAL A 97 16.92 1.82 4.82
CA VAL A 97 18.09 2.29 5.57
C VAL A 97 19.39 1.90 4.87
N PHE A 98 19.50 0.66 4.40
CA PHE A 98 20.67 0.19 3.66
C PHE A 98 20.88 0.99 2.36
N LYS A 99 19.81 1.23 1.59
CA LYS A 99 19.85 2.06 0.38
C LYS A 99 20.27 3.49 0.66
N LEU A 100 19.79 4.08 1.76
CA LEU A 100 20.18 5.45 2.15
C LEU A 100 21.65 5.54 2.56
N ILE A 101 22.15 4.59 3.35
CA ILE A 101 23.55 4.59 3.79
C ILE A 101 24.48 4.39 2.59
N THR A 102 24.20 3.39 1.75
CA THR A 102 25.04 3.07 0.58
C THR A 102 25.04 4.22 -0.43
N SER A 103 23.88 4.79 -0.75
CA SER A 103 23.79 5.95 -1.63
C SER A 103 24.48 7.18 -1.04
N GLY A 104 24.29 7.46 0.25
CA GLY A 104 24.96 8.57 0.94
C GLY A 104 26.48 8.46 0.90
N ILE A 105 27.04 7.29 1.21
CA ILE A 105 28.50 7.06 1.15
C ILE A 105 29.02 7.29 -0.26
N LEU A 106 28.34 6.76 -1.28
CA LEU A 106 28.76 6.92 -2.68
C LEU A 106 28.78 8.40 -3.09
N PHE A 107 27.76 9.17 -2.73
CA PHE A 107 27.69 10.61 -3.04
C PHE A 107 28.74 11.42 -2.28
N ILE A 108 29.04 11.09 -1.02
CA ILE A 108 30.09 11.78 -0.24
C ILE A 108 31.46 11.55 -0.87
N VAL A 109 31.81 10.30 -1.18
CA VAL A 109 33.10 9.97 -1.81
C VAL A 109 33.23 10.69 -3.14
N LEU A 110 32.20 10.62 -3.99
CA LEU A 110 32.20 11.27 -5.29
C LEU A 110 32.34 12.80 -5.18
N GLY A 111 31.69 13.41 -4.19
CA GLY A 111 31.80 14.85 -3.90
C GLY A 111 33.22 15.25 -3.46
N VAL A 112 33.82 14.52 -2.52
CA VAL A 112 35.19 14.80 -2.05
C VAL A 112 36.20 14.62 -3.18
N THR A 113 36.06 13.56 -3.99
CA THR A 113 36.93 13.33 -5.15
C THR A 113 36.83 14.46 -6.16
N ALA A 114 35.63 14.96 -6.44
CA ALA A 114 35.45 16.07 -7.38
C ALA A 114 36.12 17.37 -6.91
N VAL A 115 35.99 17.71 -5.62
CA VAL A 115 36.62 18.90 -5.04
C VAL A 115 38.15 18.77 -5.06
N ASN A 116 38.68 17.63 -4.62
CA ASN A 116 40.12 17.39 -4.61
C ASN A 116 40.71 17.43 -6.02
N TYR A 117 40.02 16.85 -7.01
CA TYR A 117 40.45 16.86 -8.40
C TYR A 117 40.56 18.28 -8.97
N ALA A 118 39.63 19.18 -8.64
CA ALA A 118 39.68 20.57 -9.08
C ALA A 118 40.92 21.30 -8.51
N ILE A 119 41.20 21.13 -7.21
CA ILE A 119 42.36 21.75 -6.55
C ILE A 119 43.67 21.19 -7.11
N ASP A 120 43.76 19.88 -7.34
CA ASP A 120 44.96 19.25 -7.85
C ASP A 120 45.29 19.68 -9.28
N LYS A 121 44.26 19.98 -10.10
CA LYS A 121 44.46 20.52 -11.44
C LYS A 121 45.15 21.88 -11.39
N GLU A 122 44.66 22.80 -10.56
CA GLU A 122 45.24 24.15 -10.42
C GLU A 122 46.68 24.09 -9.90
N LYS A 123 46.97 23.23 -8.92
CA LYS A 123 48.33 23.08 -8.38
C LYS A 123 49.32 22.53 -9.42
N LYS A 124 48.89 21.59 -10.27
CA LYS A 124 49.73 21.09 -11.36
C LYS A 124 50.11 22.19 -12.34
N GLU A 125 49.14 23.01 -12.76
CA GLU A 125 49.38 24.14 -13.66
C GLU A 125 50.37 25.15 -13.05
N GLN A 126 50.25 25.45 -11.76
CA GLN A 126 51.21 26.31 -11.04
C GLN A 126 52.62 25.72 -11.02
N LEU A 127 52.77 24.44 -10.70
CA LEU A 127 54.07 23.76 -10.64
C LEU A 127 54.75 23.70 -12.01
N GLU A 128 53.99 23.41 -13.06
CA GLU A 128 54.50 23.40 -14.44
C GLU A 128 55.00 24.81 -14.84
N SER A 129 54.23 25.87 -14.56
CA SER A 129 54.64 27.24 -14.84
C SER A 129 55.92 27.66 -14.09
N GLY A 130 56.03 27.34 -12.80
CA GLY A 130 57.21 27.67 -11.99
C GLY A 130 58.45 26.87 -12.40
N SER A 131 58.29 25.60 -12.80
CA SER A 131 59.39 24.78 -13.31
C SER A 131 59.96 25.33 -14.63
N ASN A 132 59.10 25.76 -15.54
CA ASN A 132 59.50 26.34 -16.83
C ASN A 132 60.23 27.68 -16.65
N GLN A 133 59.79 28.51 -15.70
CA GLN A 133 60.48 29.77 -15.36
C GLN A 133 61.87 29.52 -14.74
N SER A 134 61.98 28.51 -13.88
CA SER A 134 63.26 28.13 -13.27
C SER A 134 64.23 27.58 -14.31
N ALA A 135 63.75 26.78 -15.27
CA ALA A 135 64.57 26.25 -16.36
C ALA A 135 65.06 27.37 -17.32
N ALA A 136 64.24 28.40 -17.56
CA ALA A 136 64.60 29.52 -18.42
C ALA A 136 65.65 30.49 -17.83
N GLN A 137 65.84 30.49 -16.50
CA GLN A 137 66.85 31.33 -15.82
C GLN A 137 68.25 30.69 -15.77
N VAL A 138 68.36 29.39 -16.07
CA VAL A 138 69.62 28.63 -15.96
C VAL A 138 70.37 28.52 -17.30
N THR A 139 69.71 28.89 -18.41
CA THR A 139 70.30 29.03 -19.75
C THR A 139 70.69 30.47 -20.05
#